data_AF-A0A538I437-F1
#
_entry.id   AF-A0A538I437-F1
#
_cell.length_a   1.000
_cell.length_b   1.000
_cell.length_c   1.000
_cell.angle_alpha   90.00
_cell.angle_beta   90.00
_cell.angle_gamma   90.00
#
_symmetry.space_group_name_H-M   'P 1'
#
loop_
_entity.id
_entity.type
_entity.pdbx_description
1 polymer ?
#
loop_
_entity_poly.entity_id
_entity_poly.type
_entity_poly.pdbx_seq_one_letter_code
_entity_poly.pdbx_strand_id
1 'polypeptide(L)'
;MEAGPYIQTVSGRRFNPLEPDPAEVDIGDIARALSNQCRFGGNARVFYSVGQHCCLVADLVAARGGDVEEQLGALLHDASEAYLVDLPHPLKHRSELGRLYAGIERPLQAAICERFDLPASPPAMLKEVDRALLATERRAVSSEAWPWPELDGVEALELEIEPWLPQRAYEEFMARYEHLAAQRG
;
A
#
# COMPACT_ATOMS: atom_id res chain seq x y z
N MET A 1 7.73 -19.28 -25.01
CA MET A 1 7.57 -19.37 -23.54
C MET A 1 6.24 -20.05 -23.28
N GLU A 2 6.18 -21.03 -22.40
CA GLU A 2 4.89 -21.58 -21.96
C GLU A 2 4.13 -20.54 -21.14
N ALA A 3 2.80 -20.57 -21.22
CA ALA A 3 1.96 -19.79 -20.33
C ALA A 3 2.20 -20.28 -18.90
N GLY A 4 2.70 -19.40 -18.04
CA GLY A 4 2.94 -19.67 -16.63
C GLY A 4 2.35 -18.56 -15.76
N PRO A 5 2.39 -18.69 -14.43
CA PRO A 5 1.79 -17.77 -13.47
C PRO A 5 2.62 -16.47 -13.31
N TYR A 6 3.03 -15.84 -14.41
CA TYR A 6 3.96 -14.72 -14.38
C TYR A 6 3.34 -13.43 -14.93
N ILE A 7 3.66 -12.33 -14.28
CA ILE A 7 3.43 -10.97 -14.78
C ILE A 7 4.75 -10.35 -15.24
N GLN A 8 4.66 -9.31 -16.05
CA GLN A 8 5.80 -8.46 -16.39
C GLN A 8 5.75 -7.20 -15.51
N THR A 9 6.81 -6.93 -14.76
CA THR A 9 6.94 -5.70 -13.96
C THR A 9 7.38 -4.52 -14.84
N VAL A 10 7.35 -3.29 -14.32
CA VAL A 10 7.72 -2.10 -15.12
C VAL A 10 9.18 -2.10 -15.57
N SER A 11 10.08 -2.66 -14.76
CA SER A 11 11.48 -2.88 -15.12
C SER A 11 11.69 -4.01 -16.15
N GLY A 12 10.62 -4.73 -16.51
CA GLY A 12 10.65 -5.84 -17.46
C GLY A 12 10.98 -7.19 -16.82
N ARG A 13 11.00 -7.30 -15.49
CA ARG A 13 11.19 -8.58 -14.80
C ARG A 13 9.96 -9.46 -14.97
N ARG A 14 10.18 -10.77 -14.97
CA ARG A 14 9.13 -11.78 -14.96
C ARG A 14 8.92 -12.22 -13.52
N PHE A 15 7.77 -11.92 -12.93
CA PHE A 15 7.49 -12.14 -11.51
C PHE A 15 6.32 -13.09 -11.30
N ASN A 16 6.43 -14.06 -10.40
CA ASN A 16 5.34 -14.97 -10.02
C ASN A 16 4.70 -14.53 -8.69
N PRO A 17 3.53 -13.87 -8.69
CA PRO A 17 2.89 -13.44 -7.45
C PRO A 17 2.31 -14.60 -6.62
N LEU A 18 2.18 -15.81 -7.19
CA LEU A 18 1.64 -16.98 -6.50
C LEU A 18 2.71 -17.79 -5.78
N GLU A 19 3.96 -17.71 -6.23
CA GLU A 19 5.15 -18.30 -5.59
C GLU A 19 6.28 -17.26 -5.61
N PRO A 20 6.20 -16.24 -4.74
CA PRO A 20 7.10 -15.09 -4.78
C PRO A 20 8.49 -15.46 -4.25
N ASP A 21 9.51 -15.15 -5.04
CA ASP A 21 10.91 -15.15 -4.61
C ASP A 21 11.28 -13.75 -4.08
N PRO A 22 11.67 -13.61 -2.79
CA PRO A 22 12.12 -12.33 -2.25
C PRO A 22 13.17 -11.65 -3.13
N ALA A 23 14.11 -12.39 -3.73
CA ALA A 23 15.19 -11.82 -4.54
C ALA A 23 14.70 -11.15 -5.84
N GLU A 24 13.50 -11.49 -6.33
CA GLU A 24 12.90 -10.88 -7.52
C GLU A 24 12.11 -9.59 -7.21
N VAL A 25 11.84 -9.30 -5.93
CA VAL A 25 11.12 -8.11 -5.50
C VAL A 25 12.04 -6.87 -5.63
N ASP A 26 11.52 -5.84 -6.28
CA ASP A 26 12.21 -4.58 -6.56
C ASP A 26 11.38 -3.38 -6.11
N ILE A 27 12.04 -2.43 -5.42
CA ILE A 27 11.36 -1.26 -4.86
C ILE A 27 10.83 -0.31 -5.93
N GLY A 28 11.54 -0.16 -7.05
CA GLY A 28 11.11 0.70 -8.15
C GLY A 28 9.88 0.13 -8.84
N ASP A 29 9.80 -1.20 -8.96
CA ASP A 29 8.61 -1.89 -9.47
C ASP A 29 7.39 -1.69 -8.55
N ILE A 30 7.56 -1.86 -7.23
CA ILE A 30 6.51 -1.62 -6.23
C ILE A 30 6.04 -0.15 -6.29
N ALA A 31 6.98 0.78 -6.13
CA ALA A 31 6.68 2.22 -6.11
C ALA A 31 5.92 2.64 -7.36
N ARG A 32 6.34 2.15 -8.54
CA ARG A 32 5.69 2.50 -9.81
C ARG A 32 4.30 1.91 -9.92
N ALA A 33 4.12 0.64 -9.58
CA ALA A 33 2.82 -0.02 -9.65
C ALA A 33 1.81 0.66 -8.71
N LEU A 34 2.16 0.82 -7.44
CA LEU A 34 1.30 1.47 -6.44
C LEU A 34 0.95 2.91 -6.82
N SER A 35 1.88 3.65 -7.41
CA SER A 35 1.65 5.03 -7.83
C SER A 35 0.68 5.16 -9.02
N ASN A 36 0.49 4.10 -9.81
CA ASN A 36 -0.51 4.06 -10.89
C ASN A 36 -1.84 3.44 -10.45
N GLN A 37 -1.85 2.71 -9.34
CA GLN A 37 -3.00 1.98 -8.86
C GLN A 37 -3.92 2.89 -8.05
N CYS A 38 -5.15 3.07 -8.53
CA CYS A 38 -6.14 3.86 -7.81
C CYS A 38 -6.60 3.14 -6.54
N ARG A 39 -6.73 3.88 -5.44
CA ARG A 39 -7.55 3.45 -4.30
C ARG A 39 -9.03 3.53 -4.64
N PHE A 40 -9.85 2.93 -3.77
CA PHE A 40 -11.31 2.90 -3.90
C PHE A 40 -11.77 2.25 -5.22
N GLY A 41 -10.92 1.39 -5.81
CA GLY A 41 -11.15 0.81 -7.14
C GLY A 41 -11.37 1.86 -8.23
N GLY A 42 -10.80 3.07 -8.08
CA GLY A 42 -10.97 4.17 -9.02
C GLY A 42 -12.28 4.96 -8.89
N ASN A 43 -13.10 4.71 -7.87
CA ASN A 43 -14.36 5.43 -7.64
C ASN A 43 -14.19 6.74 -6.84
N ALA A 44 -13.01 7.34 -6.90
CA ALA A 44 -12.74 8.67 -6.38
C ALA A 44 -13.07 9.73 -7.44
N ARG A 45 -13.42 10.95 -7.01
CA ARG A 45 -13.71 12.08 -7.90
C ARG A 45 -12.47 12.61 -8.62
N VAL A 46 -11.29 12.25 -8.11
CA VAL A 46 -9.96 12.66 -8.53
C VAL A 46 -9.06 11.44 -8.47
N PHE A 47 -7.98 11.42 -9.25
CA PHE A 47 -7.00 10.35 -9.15
C PHE A 47 -6.37 10.35 -7.76
N TYR A 48 -6.37 9.20 -7.09
CA TYR A 48 -5.79 9.01 -5.77
C TYR A 48 -5.20 7.61 -5.70
N SER A 49 -3.89 7.51 -5.48
CA SER A 49 -3.15 6.26 -5.65
C SER A 49 -2.88 5.54 -4.33
N VAL A 50 -2.67 4.23 -4.40
CA VAL A 50 -2.14 3.44 -3.27
C VAL A 50 -0.76 3.97 -2.87
N GLY A 51 0.07 4.37 -3.84
CA GLY A 51 1.39 4.96 -3.56
C GLY A 51 1.32 6.20 -2.66
N GLN A 52 0.42 7.13 -2.96
CA GLN A 52 0.21 8.33 -2.12
C GLN A 52 -0.27 7.95 -0.71
N HIS A 53 -1.21 7.02 -0.61
CA HIS A 53 -1.68 6.50 0.68
C HIS A 53 -0.52 5.95 1.52
N CYS A 54 0.31 5.08 0.96
CA CYS A 54 1.46 4.51 1.66
C CYS A 54 2.43 5.61 2.17
N CYS A 55 2.67 6.66 1.37
CA CYS A 55 3.47 7.80 1.80
C CYS A 55 2.86 8.50 3.02
N LEU A 56 1.57 8.78 2.99
CA LEU A 56 0.87 9.45 4.10
C LEU A 56 0.81 8.57 5.35
N VAL A 57 0.63 7.25 5.21
CA VAL A 57 0.70 6.29 6.33
C VAL A 57 2.09 6.32 6.98
N ALA A 58 3.16 6.31 6.20
CA ALA A 58 4.52 6.41 6.71
C ALA A 58 4.78 7.74 7.45
N ASP A 59 4.34 8.86 6.86
CA ASP A 59 4.48 10.20 7.47
C ASP A 59 3.73 10.30 8.81
N LEU A 60 2.53 9.68 8.90
CA LEU A 60 1.74 9.65 10.13
C LEU A 60 2.36 8.75 11.21
N VAL A 61 2.95 7.62 10.83
CA VAL A 61 3.71 6.77 11.77
C VAL A 61 4.93 7.54 12.31
N ALA A 62 5.66 8.26 11.45
CA ALA A 62 6.76 9.13 11.86
C ALA A 62 6.29 10.22 12.85
N ALA A 63 5.19 10.89 12.53
CA ALA A 63 4.62 11.94 13.38
C ALA A 63 4.15 11.43 14.75
N ARG A 64 3.81 10.14 14.85
CA ARG A 64 3.45 9.46 16.11
C ARG A 64 4.66 8.88 16.86
N GLY A 65 5.88 9.15 16.39
CA GLY A 65 7.13 8.75 17.03
C GLY A 65 7.58 7.33 16.69
N GLY A 66 7.05 6.74 15.61
CA GLY A 66 7.52 5.45 15.12
C GLY A 66 8.97 5.53 14.64
N ASP A 67 9.74 4.48 14.89
CA ASP A 67 11.14 4.42 14.46
C ASP A 67 11.29 4.21 12.93
N VAL A 68 12.52 4.18 12.44
CA VAL A 68 12.82 4.05 11.00
C VAL A 68 12.28 2.74 10.43
N GLU A 69 12.33 1.65 11.20
CA GLU A 69 11.83 0.34 10.78
C GLU A 69 10.30 0.34 10.72
N GLU A 70 9.65 0.97 11.72
CA GLU A 70 8.20 1.14 11.73
C GLU A 70 7.71 2.02 10.58
N GLN A 71 8.41 3.12 10.28
CA GLN A 71 8.10 3.98 9.14
C GLN A 71 8.27 3.27 7.81
N LEU A 72 9.32 2.46 7.64
CA LEU A 72 9.54 1.69 6.42
C LEU A 72 8.51 0.56 6.27
N GLY A 73 8.18 -0.12 7.36
CA GLY A 73 7.10 -1.11 7.40
C GLY A 73 5.74 -0.48 7.05
N ALA A 74 5.50 0.74 7.50
CA ALA A 74 4.32 1.53 7.16
C ALA A 74 4.32 1.96 5.68
N LEU A 75 5.45 2.34 5.10
CA LEU A 75 5.55 2.65 3.67
C LEU A 75 5.29 1.43 2.78
N LEU A 76 5.66 0.23 3.24
CA LEU A 76 5.56 -1.02 2.47
C LEU A 76 4.37 -1.90 2.85
N HIS A 77 3.44 -1.43 3.68
CA HIS A 77 2.37 -2.28 4.20
C HIS A 77 1.41 -2.82 3.13
N ASP A 78 1.13 -2.03 2.09
CA ASP A 78 0.32 -2.41 0.92
C ASP A 78 1.19 -2.82 -0.28
N ALA A 79 2.48 -3.10 -0.09
CA ALA A 79 3.41 -3.41 -1.19
C ALA A 79 3.00 -4.64 -2.03
N SER A 80 2.36 -5.63 -1.42
CA SER A 80 1.80 -6.79 -2.14
C SER A 80 0.75 -6.41 -3.19
N GLU A 81 0.05 -5.29 -3.02
CA GLU A 81 -0.94 -4.81 -3.98
C GLU A 81 -0.31 -4.36 -5.31
N ALA A 82 1.00 -4.11 -5.34
CA ALA A 82 1.74 -3.86 -6.59
C ALA A 82 1.65 -5.04 -7.57
N TYR A 83 1.45 -6.25 -7.04
CA TYR A 83 1.39 -7.48 -7.82
C TYR A 83 0.00 -8.12 -7.82
N LEU A 84 -0.85 -7.81 -6.82
CA LEU A 84 -2.17 -8.41 -6.64
C LEU A 84 -3.36 -7.47 -6.90
N VAL A 85 -3.11 -6.16 -7.03
CA VAL A 85 -4.11 -5.10 -7.18
C VAL A 85 -4.93 -4.84 -5.90
N ASP A 86 -5.22 -3.57 -5.65
CA ASP A 86 -6.07 -3.08 -4.56
C ASP A 86 -7.51 -3.57 -4.79
N LEU A 87 -8.03 -4.31 -3.83
CA LEU A 87 -9.41 -4.77 -3.85
C LEU A 87 -10.26 -3.88 -2.94
N PRO A 88 -11.34 -3.26 -3.47
CA PRO A 88 -12.30 -2.56 -2.63
C PRO A 88 -12.77 -3.40 -1.43
N HIS A 89 -12.94 -2.74 -0.29
CA HIS A 89 -13.15 -3.39 1.01
C HIS A 89 -14.18 -4.55 1.02
N PRO A 90 -15.38 -4.45 0.39
CA PRO A 90 -16.33 -5.57 0.37
C PRO A 90 -15.79 -6.80 -0.37
N LEU A 91 -15.03 -6.60 -1.44
CA LEU A 91 -14.40 -7.70 -2.18
C LEU A 91 -13.28 -8.33 -1.33
N LYS A 92 -12.43 -7.51 -0.71
CA LYS A 92 -11.28 -7.98 0.11
C LYS A 92 -11.71 -8.71 1.39
N HIS A 93 -12.81 -8.29 2.04
CA HIS A 93 -13.15 -8.80 3.39
C HIS A 93 -14.53 -9.46 3.52
N ARG A 94 -15.44 -9.31 2.55
CA ARG A 94 -16.82 -9.83 2.63
C ARG A 94 -17.18 -10.83 1.54
N SER A 95 -16.19 -11.32 0.78
CA SER A 95 -16.41 -12.25 -0.32
C SER A 95 -15.53 -13.51 -0.22
N GLU A 96 -15.85 -14.54 -1.00
CA GLU A 96 -14.98 -15.70 -1.17
C GLU A 96 -13.67 -15.36 -1.89
N LEU A 97 -13.73 -14.44 -2.86
CA LEU A 97 -12.55 -13.89 -3.52
C LEU A 97 -11.57 -13.31 -2.50
N GLY A 98 -12.06 -12.56 -1.51
CA GLY A 98 -11.25 -11.98 -0.44
C GLY A 98 -10.50 -13.02 0.40
N ARG A 99 -11.12 -14.18 0.67
CA ARG A 99 -10.45 -15.29 1.38
C ARG A 99 -9.32 -15.89 0.55
N LEU A 100 -9.53 -16.08 -0.75
CA LEU A 100 -8.50 -16.59 -1.67
C LEU A 100 -7.37 -15.58 -1.83
N TYR A 101 -7.72 -14.31 -2.00
CA TYR A 101 -6.78 -13.19 -2.08
C TYR A 101 -5.88 -13.14 -0.85
N ALA A 102 -6.44 -13.17 0.37
CA ALA A 102 -5.66 -13.19 1.60
C ALA A 102 -4.75 -14.43 1.74
N GLY A 103 -5.08 -15.54 1.08
CA GLY A 103 -4.22 -16.73 0.99
C GLY A 103 -2.96 -16.52 0.16
N ILE A 104 -3.01 -15.62 -0.83
CA ILE A 104 -1.92 -15.27 -1.74
C ILE A 104 -1.17 -14.02 -1.24
N GLU A 105 -1.89 -13.02 -0.73
CA GLU A 105 -1.33 -11.76 -0.21
C GLU A 105 -0.37 -12.00 0.95
N ARG A 106 -0.71 -12.91 1.88
CA ARG A 106 0.13 -13.20 3.05
C ARG A 106 1.54 -13.70 2.71
N PRO A 107 1.73 -14.78 1.91
CA PRO A 107 3.07 -15.22 1.54
C PRO A 107 3.82 -14.19 0.68
N LEU A 108 3.13 -13.44 -0.18
CA LEU A 108 3.73 -12.35 -0.94
C LEU A 108 4.22 -11.21 -0.06
N GLN A 109 3.40 -10.74 0.86
CA GLN A 109 3.81 -9.68 1.80
C GLN A 109 4.97 -10.16 2.69
N ALA A 110 4.99 -11.44 3.08
CA ALA A 110 6.11 -12.01 3.81
C ALA A 110 7.42 -12.01 3.00
N ALA A 111 7.37 -12.40 1.71
CA ALA A 111 8.53 -12.33 0.82
C ALA A 111 9.02 -10.90 0.59
N ILE A 112 8.11 -9.92 0.54
CA ILE A 112 8.45 -8.49 0.49
C ILE A 112 9.13 -8.06 1.79
N CYS A 113 8.59 -8.41 2.96
CA CYS A 113 9.24 -8.11 4.23
C CYS A 113 10.65 -8.72 4.30
N GLU A 114 10.83 -9.97 3.87
CA GLU A 114 12.13 -10.62 3.79
C GLU A 114 13.11 -9.86 2.87
N ARG A 115 12.65 -9.47 1.67
CA ARG A 115 13.47 -8.72 0.71
C ARG A 115 14.00 -7.40 1.27
N PHE A 116 13.21 -6.74 2.12
CA PHE A 116 13.55 -5.45 2.71
C PHE A 116 13.99 -5.55 4.17
N ASP A 117 14.28 -6.76 4.67
CA ASP A 117 14.70 -7.01 6.05
C ASP A 117 13.77 -6.36 7.09
N LEU A 118 12.46 -6.51 6.90
CA LEU A 118 11.43 -5.98 7.80
C LEU A 118 10.82 -7.10 8.66
N PRO A 119 10.36 -6.79 9.88
CA PRO A 119 9.56 -7.73 10.65
C PRO A 119 8.32 -8.19 9.88
N ALA A 120 7.98 -9.48 10.02
CA ALA A 120 6.75 -10.01 9.45
C ALA A 120 5.48 -9.44 10.11
N SER A 121 5.59 -8.97 11.35
CA SER A 121 4.50 -8.28 12.04
C SER A 121 4.55 -6.78 11.74
N PRO A 122 3.43 -6.18 11.31
CA PRO A 122 3.38 -4.73 11.10
C PRO A 122 3.54 -3.95 12.42
N PRO A 123 3.91 -2.66 12.35
CA PRO A 123 3.96 -1.77 13.51
C PRO A 123 2.63 -1.76 14.27
N ALA A 124 2.69 -1.67 15.60
CA ALA A 124 1.49 -1.78 16.44
C ALA A 124 0.43 -0.70 16.12
N MET A 125 0.88 0.51 15.77
CA MET A 125 0.01 1.63 15.43
C MET A 125 -0.49 1.65 13.98
N LEU A 126 0.06 0.80 13.10
CA LEU A 126 -0.22 0.85 11.66
C LEU A 126 -1.72 0.77 11.36
N LYS A 127 -2.40 -0.20 11.98
CA LYS A 127 -3.84 -0.43 11.75
C LYS A 127 -4.70 0.77 12.17
N GLU A 128 -4.30 1.48 13.21
CA GLU A 128 -5.03 2.67 13.66
C GLU A 128 -4.80 3.84 12.70
N VAL A 129 -3.54 4.06 12.30
CA VAL A 129 -3.13 5.10 11.35
C VAL A 129 -3.81 4.90 9.99
N ASP A 130 -3.74 3.70 9.43
CA ASP A 130 -4.35 3.34 8.15
C ASP A 130 -5.86 3.61 8.16
N ARG A 131 -6.59 3.18 9.20
CA ARG A 131 -8.03 3.42 9.30
C ARG A 131 -8.39 4.91 9.43
N ALA A 132 -7.65 5.66 10.26
CA ALA A 132 -7.87 7.09 10.41
C ALA A 132 -7.59 7.84 9.11
N LEU A 133 -6.54 7.45 8.38
CA LEU A 133 -6.24 8.00 7.07
C LEU A 133 -7.31 7.61 6.05
N LEU A 134 -7.79 6.36 6.00
CA LEU A 134 -8.87 5.94 5.09
C LEU A 134 -10.13 6.80 5.26
N ALA A 135 -10.51 7.13 6.50
CA ALA A 135 -11.62 8.05 6.77
C ALA A 135 -11.36 9.46 6.22
N THR A 136 -10.12 9.95 6.39
CA THR A 136 -9.66 11.25 5.88
C THR A 136 -9.66 11.31 4.36
N GLU A 137 -9.12 10.27 3.71
CA GLU A 137 -9.05 10.10 2.26
C GLU A 137 -10.44 10.10 1.64
N ARG A 138 -11.35 9.30 2.20
CA ARG A 138 -12.73 9.25 1.73
C ARG A 138 -13.36 10.63 1.72
N ARG A 139 -13.22 11.39 2.81
CA ARG A 139 -13.73 12.76 2.93
C ARG A 139 -13.14 13.67 1.86
N ALA A 140 -11.84 13.52 1.57
CA ALA A 140 -11.14 14.36 0.61
C ALA A 140 -11.49 14.04 -0.85
N VAL A 141 -11.64 12.76 -1.22
CA VAL A 141 -11.72 12.33 -2.63
C VAL A 141 -13.07 11.79 -3.07
N SER A 142 -14.03 11.55 -2.16
CA SER A 142 -15.37 11.06 -2.47
C SER A 142 -16.44 12.14 -2.32
N SER A 143 -17.57 11.98 -3.01
CA SER A 143 -18.84 12.59 -2.57
C SER A 143 -19.43 11.70 -1.48
N GLU A 144 -19.52 12.17 -0.23
CA GLU A 144 -20.13 11.39 0.84
C GLU A 144 -21.65 11.33 0.63
N ALA A 145 -22.17 10.13 0.37
CA ALA A 145 -23.60 9.90 0.11
C ALA A 145 -24.28 8.99 1.15
N TRP A 146 -23.51 8.20 1.91
CA TRP A 146 -24.01 7.25 2.91
C TRP A 146 -22.90 6.89 3.92
N PRO A 147 -23.21 6.50 5.16
CA PRO A 147 -22.19 6.13 6.17
C PRO A 147 -21.44 4.84 5.77
N TRP A 148 -20.13 4.73 6.00
CA TRP A 148 -19.44 3.42 5.89
C TRP A 148 -19.44 2.75 7.25
N PRO A 149 -20.17 1.63 7.46
CA PRO A 149 -20.14 0.91 8.73
C PRO A 149 -18.73 0.49 9.15
N GLU A 150 -17.82 0.27 8.19
CA GLU A 150 -16.43 -0.15 8.45
C GLU A 150 -15.55 0.97 9.03
N LEU A 151 -16.01 2.21 8.95
CA LEU A 151 -15.41 3.38 9.58
C LEU A 151 -16.18 3.85 10.81
N ASP A 152 -17.17 3.10 11.30
CA ASP A 152 -17.90 3.46 12.51
C ASP A 152 -16.92 3.60 13.70
N GLY A 153 -17.00 4.75 14.37
CA GLY A 153 -16.14 5.10 15.50
C GLY A 153 -14.69 5.46 15.14
N VAL A 154 -14.35 5.56 13.85
CA VAL A 154 -13.04 6.05 13.39
C VAL A 154 -13.11 7.55 13.18
N GLU A 155 -12.25 8.29 13.86
CA GLU A 155 -12.12 9.73 13.64
C GLU A 155 -11.17 9.99 12.47
N ALA A 156 -11.63 10.83 11.52
CA ALA A 156 -10.77 11.33 10.47
C ALA A 156 -9.75 12.32 11.03
N LEU A 157 -8.59 12.40 10.39
CA LEU A 157 -7.52 13.30 10.76
C LEU A 157 -7.83 14.71 10.24
N GLU A 158 -7.34 15.72 10.96
CA GLU A 158 -7.30 17.11 10.49
C GLU A 158 -6.11 17.30 9.54
N LEU A 159 -6.20 16.62 8.40
CA LEU A 159 -5.21 16.61 7.33
C LEU A 159 -5.90 16.99 6.01
N GLU A 160 -5.34 17.99 5.33
CA GLU A 160 -5.70 18.32 3.95
C GLU A 160 -4.91 17.43 2.98
N ILE A 161 -5.62 16.78 2.06
CA ILE A 161 -5.01 15.87 1.08
C ILE A 161 -5.07 16.53 -0.30
N GLU A 162 -3.90 16.85 -0.84
CA GLU A 162 -3.72 17.22 -2.25
C GLU A 162 -3.44 15.94 -3.07
N PRO A 163 -4.34 15.49 -3.96
CA PRO A 163 -4.10 14.28 -4.74
C PRO A 163 -2.93 14.44 -5.72
N TRP A 164 -2.06 13.43 -5.77
CA TRP A 164 -0.87 13.43 -6.62
C TRP A 164 -1.12 12.66 -7.92
N LEU A 165 -0.65 13.20 -9.04
CA LEU A 165 -0.53 12.42 -10.27
C LEU A 165 0.48 11.27 -10.08
N PRO A 166 0.38 10.17 -10.86
CA PRO A 166 1.21 8.98 -10.68
C PRO A 166 2.72 9.25 -10.62
N GLN A 167 3.22 10.21 -11.41
CA GLN A 167 4.64 10.53 -11.41
C GLN A 167 5.09 11.15 -10.09
N ARG A 168 4.31 12.07 -9.51
CA ARG A 168 4.62 12.67 -8.20
C ARG A 168 4.53 11.61 -7.10
N ALA A 169 3.50 10.77 -7.11
CA ALA A 169 3.38 9.68 -6.13
C ALA A 169 4.59 8.73 -6.16
N TYR A 170 5.11 8.42 -7.35
CA TYR A 170 6.31 7.60 -7.50
C TYR A 170 7.55 8.30 -6.91
N GLU A 171 7.75 9.57 -7.21
CA GLU A 171 8.89 10.36 -6.72
C GLU A 171 8.86 10.48 -5.18
N GLU A 172 7.69 10.79 -4.62
CA GLU A 172 7.47 10.94 -3.18
C GLU A 172 7.65 9.61 -2.43
N PHE A 173 7.22 8.49 -3.03
CA PHE A 173 7.41 7.15 -2.48
C PHE A 173 8.89 6.76 -2.46
N MET A 174 9.58 6.92 -3.60
CA MET A 174 11.00 6.61 -3.71
C MET A 174 11.84 7.49 -2.79
N ALA A 175 11.54 8.78 -2.68
CA ALA A 175 12.26 9.69 -1.79
C ALA A 175 12.16 9.25 -0.32
N ARG A 176 10.97 8.85 0.14
CA ARG A 176 10.77 8.31 1.50
C ARG A 176 11.53 7.00 1.70
N TYR A 177 11.42 6.08 0.74
CA TYR A 177 12.13 4.81 0.81
C TYR A 177 13.65 5.02 0.91
N GLU A 178 14.24 5.83 0.02
CA GLU A 178 15.67 6.10 -0.01
C GLU A 178 16.14 6.78 1.28
N HIS A 179 15.36 7.73 1.79
CA HIS A 179 15.64 8.41 3.06
C HIS A 179 15.64 7.45 4.26
N LEU A 180 14.63 6.59 4.36
CA LEU A 180 14.51 5.61 5.44
C LEU A 180 15.57 4.52 5.32
N ALA A 181 15.81 4.01 4.12
CA ALA A 181 16.84 3.01 3.86
C ALA A 181 18.25 3.53 4.22
N ALA A 182 18.55 4.79 3.95
CA ALA A 182 19.82 5.40 4.31
C ALA A 182 20.04 5.53 5.84
N GLN A 183 18.96 5.56 6.64
CA GLN A 183 19.03 5.66 8.10
C GLN A 183 19.14 4.29 8.80
N ARG A 184 18.90 3.19 8.08
CA ARG A 184 19.08 1.83 8.59
C ARG A 184 20.54 1.36 8.55
N GLY A 185 21.45 2.17 7.98
CA GLY A 185 22.88 1.89 7.82
C GLY A 185 23.74 2.40 8.98
#